data_AF-A0A7X5X7Q2-F1
#
_entry.id   AF-A0A7X5X7Q2-F1
#
_cell.length_a   1.000
_cell.length_b   1.000
_cell.length_c   1.000
_cell.angle_alpha   90.00
_cell.angle_beta   90.00
_cell.angle_gamma   90.00
#
_symmetry.space_group_name_H-M   'P 1'
#
loop_
_entity.id
_entity.type
_entity.pdbx_description
1 polymer ?
#
loop_
_entity_poly.entity_id
_entity_poly.type
_entity_poly.pdbx_seq_one_letter_code
_entity_poly.pdbx_strand_id
1 'polypeptide(L)'
;MIFIPLHDLLADDQNATRAGWAQDALKAFGGNTGQNYFDGALQPEDLDLVMEAGGDLVCALMHLARKLGGNAEQLLEQGREHFEYEVREEEAEKSETEGTV
;
A
#
# COMPACT_ATOMS: atom_id res chain seq x y z
N MET A 1 16.49 3.23 18.92
CA MET A 1 16.04 3.00 17.53
C MET A 1 16.13 4.36 16.83
N ILE A 2 16.95 4.47 15.78
CA ILE A 2 17.08 5.73 15.03
C ILE A 2 15.87 5.80 14.08
N PHE A 3 15.12 6.90 14.13
CA PHE A 3 14.04 7.16 13.17
C PHE A 3 14.68 7.74 11.90
N ILE A 4 14.53 7.04 10.79
CA ILE A 4 14.94 7.52 9.46
C ILE A 4 13.64 7.97 8.76
N PRO A 5 13.53 9.24 8.34
CA PRO A 5 12.40 9.71 7.55
C PRO A 5 12.21 8.87 6.28
N LEU A 6 10.96 8.64 5.84
CA LEU A 6 10.67 7.85 4.63
C LEU A 6 11.46 8.35 3.41
N HIS A 7 11.54 9.67 3.22
CA HIS A 7 12.21 10.28 2.07
C HIS A 7 13.74 10.10 2.05
N ASP A 8 14.33 9.61 3.14
CA ASP A 8 15.77 9.33 3.24
C ASP A 8 16.08 7.84 2.95
N LEU A 9 15.08 7.00 2.69
CA LEU A 9 15.23 5.59 2.31
C LEU A 9 15.32 5.43 0.78
N LEU A 10 15.89 4.32 0.31
CA LEU A 10 15.81 3.90 -1.10
C LEU A 10 14.36 3.59 -1.49
N ALA A 11 14.01 3.74 -2.75
CA ALA A 11 12.65 3.55 -3.25
C ALA A 11 12.08 2.16 -2.90
N ASP A 12 12.88 1.09 -2.97
CA ASP A 12 12.49 -0.27 -2.57
C ASP A 12 12.12 -0.34 -1.07
N ASP A 13 12.95 0.25 -0.20
CA ASP A 13 12.69 0.32 1.24
C ASP A 13 11.48 1.22 1.58
N GLN A 14 11.26 2.29 0.80
CA GLN A 14 10.08 3.12 0.93
C GLN A 14 8.81 2.35 0.57
N ASN A 15 8.84 1.58 -0.53
CA ASN A 15 7.71 0.79 -0.99
C ASN A 15 7.42 -0.38 -0.05
N ALA A 16 8.45 -1.02 0.51
CA ALA A 16 8.30 -2.00 1.59
C ALA A 16 7.65 -1.37 2.84
N THR A 17 8.03 -0.14 3.19
CA THR A 17 7.41 0.60 4.30
C THR A 17 5.93 0.89 4.03
N ARG A 18 5.58 1.34 2.82
CA ARG A 18 4.18 1.57 2.40
C ARG A 18 3.35 0.28 2.43
N ALA A 19 3.92 -0.85 2.00
CA ALA A 19 3.27 -2.15 2.11
C ALA A 19 2.99 -2.55 3.57
N GLY A 20 3.93 -2.28 4.48
CA GLY A 20 3.73 -2.47 5.92
C GLY A 20 2.55 -1.66 6.48
N TRP A 21 2.42 -0.38 6.09
CA TRP A 21 1.26 0.43 6.49
C TRP A 21 -0.06 -0.10 5.94
N ALA A 22 -0.05 -0.61 4.71
CA ALA A 22 -1.24 -1.24 4.12
C ALA A 22 -1.65 -2.50 4.90
N GLN A 23 -0.70 -3.32 5.35
CA GLN A 23 -0.98 -4.48 6.20
C GLN A 23 -1.58 -4.07 7.55
N ASP A 24 -1.04 -3.04 8.20
CA ASP A 24 -1.61 -2.51 9.44
C ASP A 24 -3.04 -2.00 9.25
N ALA A 25 -3.30 -1.34 8.12
CA ALA A 25 -4.64 -0.88 7.77
C ALA A 25 -5.61 -2.05 7.54
N LEU A 26 -5.19 -3.10 6.82
CA LEU A 26 -5.98 -4.32 6.61
C LEU A 26 -6.27 -5.05 7.92
N LYS A 27 -5.30 -5.12 8.84
CA LYS A 27 -5.49 -5.71 10.16
C LYS A 27 -6.54 -4.95 10.98
N ALA A 28 -6.46 -3.63 10.99
CA ALA A 28 -7.45 -2.79 11.67
C ALA A 28 -8.83 -2.88 11.01
N PHE A 29 -8.89 -2.90 9.69
CA PHE A 29 -10.13 -3.05 8.93
C PHE A 29 -10.78 -4.41 9.19
N GLY A 30 -10.02 -5.49 9.07
CA GLY A 30 -10.48 -6.87 9.32
C GLY A 30 -11.02 -7.08 10.73
N GLY A 31 -10.42 -6.44 11.74
CA GLY A 31 -10.95 -6.43 13.11
C GLY A 31 -12.35 -5.82 13.25
N ASN A 32 -12.70 -4.85 12.38
CA ASN A 32 -14.02 -4.21 12.38
C ASN A 32 -15.05 -4.94 11.51
N THR A 33 -14.62 -5.66 10.48
CA THR A 33 -15.51 -6.37 9.54
C THR A 33 -15.68 -7.86 9.85
N GLY A 34 -14.87 -8.41 10.76
CA GLY A 34 -14.81 -9.84 11.07
C GLY A 34 -13.85 -10.64 10.19
N GLN A 35 -13.12 -9.98 9.28
CA GLN A 35 -12.10 -10.57 8.40
C GLN A 35 -10.72 -10.62 9.11
N ASN A 36 -10.61 -11.42 10.18
CA ASN A 36 -9.43 -11.46 11.05
C ASN A 36 -8.25 -12.29 10.49
N TYR A 37 -7.95 -12.19 9.20
CA TYR A 37 -6.93 -13.00 8.53
C TYR A 37 -5.51 -12.41 8.60
N PHE A 38 -5.37 -11.17 9.10
CA PHE A 38 -4.14 -10.35 8.99
C PHE A 38 -3.38 -10.22 10.33
N ASP A 39 -3.49 -11.20 11.22
CA ASP A 39 -2.86 -11.13 12.55
C ASP A 39 -1.35 -11.44 12.54
N GLY A 40 -0.90 -12.21 11.55
CA GLY A 40 0.50 -12.57 11.28
C GLY A 40 1.13 -11.90 10.05
N ALA A 41 2.34 -12.34 9.69
CA ALA A 41 3.06 -11.88 8.50
C ALA A 41 2.48 -12.52 7.25
N LEU A 42 2.03 -11.70 6.29
CA LEU A 42 1.49 -12.14 5.01
C LEU A 42 2.54 -12.91 4.19
N GLN A 43 2.12 -14.02 3.60
CA GLN A 43 2.92 -14.84 2.69
C GLN A 43 2.36 -14.76 1.26
N PRO A 44 3.13 -15.17 0.23
CA PRO A 44 2.65 -15.17 -1.15
C PRO A 44 1.33 -15.94 -1.38
N GLU A 45 1.09 -17.01 -0.62
CA GLU A 45 -0.15 -17.78 -0.65
C GLU A 45 -1.39 -17.03 -0.13
N ASP A 46 -1.21 -15.93 0.61
CA ASP A 46 -2.30 -15.10 1.13
C ASP A 46 -2.79 -14.06 0.11
N LEU A 47 -2.23 -14.04 -1.11
CA LEU A 47 -2.53 -13.02 -2.11
C LEU A 47 -4.04 -12.89 -2.39
N ASP A 48 -4.76 -14.00 -2.50
CA ASP A 48 -6.21 -13.98 -2.76
C ASP A 48 -6.97 -13.27 -1.62
N LEU A 49 -6.57 -13.50 -0.36
CA LEU A 49 -7.15 -12.84 0.82
C LEU A 49 -6.84 -11.34 0.83
N VAL A 50 -5.61 -10.98 0.45
CA VAL A 50 -5.19 -9.58 0.31
C VAL A 50 -5.99 -8.87 -0.77
N MET A 51 -6.24 -9.53 -1.91
CA MET A 51 -7.03 -8.96 -3.00
C MET A 51 -8.50 -8.74 -2.61
N GLU A 52 -9.10 -9.70 -1.89
CA GLU A 52 -10.47 -9.58 -1.40
C GLU A 52 -10.61 -8.46 -0.35
N ALA A 53 -9.88 -8.55 0.76
CA ALA A 53 -9.98 -7.57 1.84
C ALA A 53 -9.45 -6.19 1.44
N GLY A 54 -8.44 -6.15 0.56
CA GLY A 54 -7.95 -4.92 -0.05
C GLY A 54 -9.03 -4.24 -0.90
N GLY A 55 -9.77 -5.00 -1.71
CA GLY A 55 -10.92 -4.49 -2.45
C GLY A 55 -12.00 -3.91 -1.54
N ASP A 56 -12.31 -4.60 -0.43
CA ASP A 56 -13.27 -4.11 0.56
C ASP A 56 -12.80 -2.82 1.25
N LEU A 57 -11.52 -2.73 1.60
CA LEU A 57 -10.93 -1.51 2.16
C LEU A 57 -10.99 -0.35 1.16
N VAL A 58 -10.67 -0.61 -0.11
CA VAL A 58 -10.80 0.38 -1.20
C VAL A 58 -12.26 0.85 -1.33
N CYS A 59 -13.23 -0.06 -1.28
CA CYS A 59 -14.66 0.28 -1.28
C CYS A 59 -15.03 1.19 -0.10
N ALA A 60 -14.53 0.90 1.11
CA ALA A 60 -14.74 1.72 2.29
C ALA A 60 -14.15 3.14 2.13
N LEU A 61 -12.95 3.27 1.55
CA LEU A 61 -12.32 4.56 1.25
C LEU A 61 -13.12 5.36 0.21
N MET A 62 -13.65 4.71 -0.82
CA MET A 62 -14.53 5.36 -1.80
C MET A 62 -15.82 5.87 -1.15
N HIS A 63 -16.42 5.10 -0.25
CA HIS A 63 -17.58 5.54 0.52
C HIS A 63 -17.25 6.74 1.42
N LEU A 64 -16.07 6.73 2.08
CA LEU A 64 -15.59 7.85 2.88
C LEU A 64 -15.43 9.12 2.03
N ALA A 65 -14.74 9.03 0.89
CA ALA A 65 -14.56 10.17 -0.02
C ALA A 65 -15.91 10.78 -0.43
N ARG A 66 -16.88 9.94 -0.82
CA ARG A 66 -18.23 10.41 -1.17
C ARG A 66 -18.93 11.09 0.01
N LYS A 67 -18.78 10.58 1.23
CA LYS A 67 -19.38 11.19 2.44
C LYS A 67 -18.78 12.55 2.79
N LEU A 68 -17.53 12.79 2.41
CA LEU A 68 -16.84 14.07 2.57
C LEU A 68 -17.08 15.04 1.40
N GLY A 69 -17.91 14.67 0.42
CA GLY A 69 -18.20 15.49 -0.76
C GLY A 69 -17.17 15.38 -1.89
N GLY A 70 -16.23 14.44 -1.79
CA GLY A 70 -15.25 14.14 -2.83
C GLY A 70 -15.77 13.18 -3.91
N ASN A 71 -14.97 12.98 -4.95
CA ASN A 71 -15.22 12.00 -6.00
C ASN A 71 -14.44 10.71 -5.71
N ALA A 72 -15.14 9.57 -5.64
CA ALA A 72 -14.54 8.27 -5.41
C ALA A 72 -13.61 7.81 -6.54
N GLU A 73 -13.95 8.09 -7.81
CA GLU A 73 -13.10 7.74 -8.96
C GLU A 73 -11.80 8.53 -8.95
N GLN A 74 -11.88 9.81 -8.58
CA GLN A 74 -10.70 10.65 -8.44
C GLN A 74 -9.75 10.14 -7.33
N LEU A 75 -10.28 9.61 -6.23
CA LEU A 75 -9.47 8.98 -5.19
C LEU A 75 -8.73 7.75 -5.71
N LEU A 76 -9.40 6.88 -6.47
CA LEU A 76 -8.77 5.70 -7.07
C LEU A 76 -7.68 6.09 -8.06
N GLU A 77 -7.97 7.08 -8.91
CA GLU A 77 -7.02 7.54 -9.91
C GLU A 77 -5.75 8.11 -9.27
N GLN A 78 -5.88 8.95 -8.24
CA GLN A 78 -4.73 9.48 -7.49
C GLN A 78 -3.89 8.36 -6.85
N GLY A 79 -4.54 7.36 -6.25
CA GLY A 79 -3.84 6.22 -5.67
C GLY A 79 -3.07 5.40 -6.72
N ARG A 80 -3.69 5.16 -7.87
CA ARG A 80 -3.08 4.44 -9.01
C ARG A 80 -1.89 5.20 -9.58
N GLU A 81 -2.06 6.48 -9.88
CA GLU A 81 -0.99 7.33 -10.41
C GLU A 81 0.21 7.40 -9.46
N HIS A 82 -0.04 7.49 -8.15
CA HIS A 82 1.03 7.50 -7.15
C HIS A 82 1.76 6.15 -7.10
N PHE A 83 1.03 5.03 -7.05
CA PHE A 83 1.65 3.70 -7.12
C PHE A 83 2.54 3.53 -8.36
N GLU A 84 2.05 3.92 -9.55
CA GLU A 84 2.82 3.83 -10.80
C GLU A 84 4.04 4.76 -10.85
N TYR A 85 4.00 5.90 -10.15
CA TYR A 85 5.17 6.74 -9.97
C TYR A 85 6.23 6.03 -9.12
N GLU A 86 5.85 5.52 -7.94
CA GLU A 86 6.78 4.90 -6.98
C GLU A 86 7.41 3.61 -7.52
N VAL A 87 6.68 2.82 -8.32
CA VAL A 87 7.24 1.64 -8.99
C VAL A 87 8.29 2.03 -10.03
N ARG A 88 8.06 3.12 -10.79
CA ARG A 88 9.05 3.60 -11.77
C ARG A 88 10.32 4.11 -11.10
N GLU A 89 10.20 4.81 -9.98
CA GLU A 89 11.35 5.26 -9.20
C GLU A 89 12.14 4.06 -8.65
N GLU A 90 11.44 3.05 -8.13
CA GLU A 90 12.06 1.80 -7.66
C GLU A 90 12.83 1.08 -8.76
N GLU A 91 12.26 0.95 -9.96
CA GLU A 91 12.92 0.35 -11.11
C GLU A 91 14.13 1.18 -11.59
N ALA A 92 14.02 2.51 -11.58
CA ALA A 92 15.09 3.40 -11.98
C ALA A 92 16.30 3.27 -11.04
N GLU A 93 16.09 3.31 -9.72
CA GLU A 93 17.17 3.12 -8.72
C GLU A 93 17.82 1.74 -8.80
N LYS A 94 17.03 0.68 -9.07
CA LYS A 94 17.57 -0.67 -9.30
C LYS A 94 18.52 -0.68 -10.50
N SER A 95 18.12 -0.04 -11.60
CA SER A 95 18.95 0.03 -12.82
C SER A 95 20.25 0.82 -12.64
N GLU A 96 20.26 1.88 -11.83
CA GLU A 96 21.46 2.66 -11.52
C GLU A 96 22.43 1.87 -10.62
N THR A 97 21.89 1.07 -9.70
CA THR A 97 22.69 0.22 -8.81
C THR A 97 23.34 -0.94 -9.57
N GLU A 98 22.64 -1.54 -10.54
CA GLU A 98 23.15 -2.66 -11.35
C GLU A 98 24.14 -2.23 -12.44
N GLY A 99 24.05 -1.00 -12.95
CA GLY A 99 24.96 -0.45 -13.96
C GLY A 99 26.34 -0.01 -13.45
N THR A 100 26.59 -0.12 -12.14
CA THR A 100 27.81 0.37 -11.46
C THR A 100 28.78 -0.77 -11.06
N VAL A 101 28.60 -1.99 -11.58
CA VAL A 101 29.47 -3.16 -11.35
C VAL A 101 30.44 -3.42 -12.50
#